data_AF-A0A936MR64-F1
#
_entry.id   AF-A0A936MR64-F1
#
_cell.length_a   1.000
_cell.length_b   1.000
_cell.length_c   1.000
_cell.angle_alpha   90.00
_cell.angle_beta   90.00
_cell.angle_gamma   90.00
#
_symmetry.space_group_name_H-M   'P 1'
#
loop_
_entity.id
_entity.type
_entity.pdbx_description
1 polymer ?
#
loop_
_entity_poly.entity_id
_entity_poly.type
_entity_poly.pdbx_seq_one_letter_code
_entity_poly.pdbx_strand_id
1 'polypeptide(L)'
;MRTRIAFRVAMRRYVIALVLGVPLAAGCGATRYYYEPAEQATATVMGAPAARYAIPPDTQLGDVRIASLGIDDVLLDEDTDPAPALHTRLIVANERGEREWNVDTRNIRIQFSSRMPPVAPAFVNTNGTGMPVVTIPRGESRTIDTYHLLPGNLEDAEDLPQFDIVWEVQTDAETIAERTPFDRREAEPPPSTMTMYGAWGMGPYPYGPWYDPWLARPIIIQRITPAPRVYYYPRR
;
A
#
# COMPACT_ATOMS: atom_id res chain seq x y z
N MET A 1 72.49 46.72 -42.33
CA MET A 1 72.67 45.39 -42.92
C MET A 1 71.32 44.71 -42.95
N ARG A 2 70.87 44.28 -44.13
CA ARG A 2 69.54 43.71 -44.41
C ARG A 2 69.46 42.25 -43.97
N THR A 3 68.40 41.84 -43.29
CA THR A 3 67.80 40.51 -43.47
C THR A 3 66.30 40.54 -43.12
N ARG A 4 65.44 40.26 -44.11
CA ARG A 4 64.02 39.93 -43.93
C ARG A 4 63.93 38.40 -43.76
N ILE A 5 63.14 37.92 -42.81
CA ILE A 5 62.54 36.58 -42.87
C ILE A 5 61.08 36.72 -42.41
N ALA A 6 60.16 36.57 -43.36
CA ALA A 6 58.76 36.27 -43.10
C ALA A 6 58.64 34.76 -42.88
N PHE A 7 57.71 34.27 -42.05
CA PHE A 7 56.94 33.06 -42.37
C PHE A 7 55.76 32.80 -41.41
N ARG A 8 54.60 32.58 -42.05
CA ARG A 8 53.45 31.73 -41.69
C ARG A 8 52.53 32.12 -40.53
N VAL A 9 51.39 32.71 -40.94
CA VAL A 9 50.08 32.45 -40.34
C VAL A 9 49.72 30.98 -40.57
N ALA A 10 49.47 30.22 -39.51
CA ALA A 10 48.88 28.88 -39.58
C ALA A 10 47.82 28.72 -38.48
N MET A 11 46.60 29.04 -38.89
CA MET A 11 45.30 28.63 -38.39
C MET A 11 45.29 27.25 -37.70
N ARG A 12 45.01 27.20 -36.39
CA ARG A 12 44.61 25.98 -35.71
C ARG A 12 43.32 26.23 -34.95
N ARG A 13 42.24 25.80 -35.59
CA ARG A 13 40.86 25.80 -35.11
C ARG A 13 40.77 25.02 -33.79
N TYR A 14 40.45 25.70 -32.69
CA TYR A 14 39.99 25.05 -31.46
C TYR A 14 38.48 25.26 -31.34
N VAL A 15 37.72 24.33 -31.90
CA VAL A 15 36.30 24.16 -31.58
C VAL A 15 36.26 23.31 -30.31
N ILE A 16 36.09 23.96 -29.16
CA ILE A 16 35.82 23.27 -27.89
C ILE A 16 34.31 23.05 -27.85
N ALA A 17 33.88 21.84 -28.20
CA ALA A 17 32.51 21.37 -28.01
C ALA A 17 32.28 21.13 -26.52
N LEU A 18 31.55 22.04 -25.87
CA LEU A 18 31.10 21.89 -24.49
C LEU A 18 29.90 20.92 -24.48
N VAL A 19 30.16 19.61 -24.38
CA VAL A 19 29.13 18.61 -24.09
C VAL A 19 28.77 18.74 -22.62
N LEU A 20 27.75 19.56 -22.32
CA LEU A 20 27.07 19.58 -21.03
C LEU A 20 26.27 18.28 -20.88
N GLY A 21 26.90 17.27 -20.28
CA GLY A 21 26.23 16.07 -19.82
C GLY A 21 25.24 16.46 -18.70
N VAL A 22 23.95 16.45 -19.02
CA VAL A 22 22.88 16.47 -18.01
C VAL A 22 22.85 15.07 -17.41
N PRO A 23 23.21 14.87 -16.13
CA PRO A 23 22.92 13.60 -15.48
C PRO A 23 21.40 13.48 -15.40
N LEU A 24 20.85 12.55 -16.17
CA LEU A 24 19.49 12.07 -15.96
C LEU A 24 19.46 11.53 -14.53
N ALA A 25 18.89 12.30 -13.62
CA ALA A 25 18.53 11.80 -12.31
C ALA A 25 17.58 10.62 -12.52
N ALA A 26 18.11 9.40 -12.43
CA ALA A 26 17.29 8.23 -12.18
C ALA A 26 16.60 8.51 -10.84
N GLY A 27 15.35 8.96 -10.90
CA GLY A 27 14.53 9.04 -9.71
C GLY A 27 14.44 7.63 -9.16
N CYS A 28 15.00 7.40 -7.97
CA CYS A 28 14.66 6.23 -7.18
C CYS A 28 13.15 6.30 -6.94
N GLY A 29 12.37 5.61 -7.78
CA GLY A 29 11.01 5.27 -7.43
C GLY A 29 11.12 4.34 -6.24
N ALA A 30 10.66 4.78 -5.07
CA ALA A 30 10.60 3.91 -3.91
C ALA A 30 9.78 2.68 -4.30
N THR A 31 10.40 1.50 -4.27
CA THR A 31 9.69 0.24 -4.48
C THR A 31 8.62 0.17 -3.40
N ARG A 32 7.35 0.10 -3.83
CA ARG A 32 6.24 -0.07 -2.91
C ARG A 32 5.83 -1.52 -2.94
N TYR A 33 5.53 -2.08 -1.77
CA TYR A 33 5.06 -3.45 -1.65
C TYR A 33 3.60 -3.48 -1.20
N TYR A 34 2.89 -4.52 -1.59
CA TYR A 34 1.58 -4.87 -1.05
C TYR A 34 1.52 -6.37 -0.82
N TYR A 35 0.55 -6.82 -0.02
CA TYR A 35 0.34 -8.24 0.24
C TYR A 35 -0.91 -8.71 -0.49
N GLU A 36 -0.76 -9.82 -1.23
CA GLU A 36 -1.84 -10.46 -1.96
C GLU A 36 -2.08 -11.85 -1.37
N PRO A 37 -3.34 -12.24 -1.09
CA PRO A 37 -3.62 -13.61 -0.72
C PRO A 37 -3.20 -14.56 -1.84
N ALA A 38 -2.42 -15.59 -1.52
CA ALA A 38 -1.99 -16.59 -2.50
C ALA A 38 -3.15 -17.51 -2.92
N GLU A 39 -4.18 -17.60 -2.09
CA GLU A 39 -5.38 -18.40 -2.32
C GLU A 39 -6.65 -17.59 -2.06
N GLN A 40 -7.74 -17.95 -2.75
CA GLN A 40 -9.07 -17.34 -2.56
C GLN A 40 -9.15 -15.81 -2.78
N ALA A 41 -8.16 -15.19 -3.44
CA ALA A 41 -8.07 -13.75 -3.75
C ALA A 41 -9.17 -13.27 -4.74
N THR A 42 -10.41 -13.30 -4.28
CA THR A 42 -11.63 -13.05 -5.08
C THR A 42 -12.40 -11.83 -4.58
N ALA A 43 -11.86 -11.08 -3.62
CA ALA A 43 -12.46 -9.88 -3.07
C ALA A 43 -11.44 -8.72 -2.98
N THR A 44 -11.95 -7.54 -2.61
CA THR A 44 -11.13 -6.36 -2.34
C THR A 44 -11.64 -5.69 -1.07
N VAL A 45 -10.73 -5.31 -0.18
CA VAL A 45 -11.03 -4.61 1.08
C VAL A 45 -10.15 -3.37 1.13
N MET A 46 -10.75 -2.18 1.25
CA MET A 46 -10.02 -0.90 1.27
C MET A 46 -9.05 -0.69 0.08
N GLY A 47 -9.32 -1.30 -1.07
CA GLY A 47 -8.44 -1.24 -2.25
C GLY A 47 -7.30 -2.26 -2.26
N ALA A 48 -7.14 -3.06 -1.19
CA ALA A 48 -6.20 -4.18 -1.14
C ALA A 48 -6.87 -5.49 -1.59
N PRO A 49 -6.14 -6.40 -2.28
CA PRO A 49 -6.62 -7.74 -2.57
C PRO A 49 -7.00 -8.48 -1.29
N ALA A 50 -8.12 -9.19 -1.31
CA ALA A 50 -8.65 -9.89 -0.15
C ALA A 50 -9.06 -11.32 -0.51
N ALA A 51 -8.77 -12.26 0.39
CA ALA A 51 -9.30 -13.60 0.29
C ALA A 51 -10.75 -13.60 0.75
N ARG A 52 -11.59 -14.44 0.14
CA ARG A 52 -13.00 -14.60 0.51
C ARG A 52 -13.31 -16.07 0.74
N TYR A 53 -13.88 -16.38 1.90
CA TYR A 53 -14.30 -17.71 2.29
C TYR A 53 -15.80 -17.69 2.57
N ALA A 54 -16.56 -18.58 1.92
CA ALA A 54 -17.98 -18.74 2.24
C ALA A 54 -18.12 -19.58 3.52
N ILE A 55 -19.02 -19.16 4.42
CA ILE A 55 -19.14 -19.71 5.77
C ILE A 55 -20.58 -20.13 6.05
N PRO A 56 -20.84 -21.39 6.44
CA PRO A 56 -20.00 -22.56 6.18
C PRO A 56 -19.74 -22.80 4.69
N PRO A 57 -18.70 -23.56 4.30
CA PRO A 57 -18.37 -23.78 2.87
C PRO A 57 -19.51 -24.41 2.06
N ASP A 58 -20.26 -25.33 2.66
CA ASP A 58 -21.33 -26.08 1.98
C ASP A 58 -22.63 -25.28 1.83
N THR A 59 -22.98 -24.47 2.83
CA THR A 59 -24.28 -23.78 2.90
C THR A 59 -24.20 -22.28 2.61
N GLN A 60 -23.01 -21.69 2.70
CA GLN A 60 -22.71 -20.30 2.36
C GLN A 60 -23.69 -19.32 3.03
N LEU A 61 -23.86 -19.45 4.34
CA LEU A 61 -24.76 -18.61 5.14
C LEU A 61 -24.20 -17.21 5.36
N GLY A 62 -22.94 -16.98 5.00
CA GLY A 62 -22.25 -15.71 5.06
C GLY A 62 -20.83 -15.85 4.53
N ASP A 63 -19.95 -14.90 4.87
CA ASP A 63 -18.56 -14.94 4.42
C ASP A 63 -17.57 -14.34 5.41
N VAL A 64 -16.30 -14.72 5.24
CA VAL A 64 -15.14 -14.06 5.82
C VAL A 64 -14.30 -13.51 4.69
N ARG A 65 -13.99 -12.22 4.76
CA ARG A 65 -13.07 -11.54 3.87
C ARG A 65 -11.86 -11.08 4.66
N ILE A 66 -10.67 -11.35 4.15
CA ILE A 66 -9.43 -11.04 4.86
C ILE A 66 -8.41 -10.38 3.92
N ALA A 67 -7.83 -9.28 4.37
CA ALA A 67 -6.80 -8.55 3.64
C ALA A 67 -5.68 -8.13 4.59
N SER A 68 -4.47 -8.02 4.06
CA SER A 68 -3.39 -7.29 4.69
C SER A 68 -3.34 -5.88 4.09
N LEU A 69 -3.26 -4.87 4.96
CA LEU A 69 -3.20 -3.46 4.58
C LEU A 69 -1.76 -2.92 4.58
N GLY A 70 -0.80 -3.78 4.91
CA GLY A 70 0.62 -3.46 4.93
C GLY A 70 1.20 -3.48 6.34
N ILE A 71 2.38 -2.90 6.46
CA ILE A 71 3.07 -2.68 7.72
C ILE A 71 2.96 -1.19 8.03
N ASP A 72 2.46 -0.88 9.22
CA ASP A 72 2.31 0.47 9.74
C ASP A 72 3.05 0.58 11.07
N ASP A 73 3.56 1.77 11.37
CA ASP A 73 4.14 2.07 12.67
C ASP A 73 3.03 2.35 13.68
N VAL A 74 2.99 1.56 14.77
CA VAL A 74 2.03 1.74 15.85
C VAL A 74 2.71 2.26 17.11
N LEU A 75 2.14 3.30 17.69
CA LEU A 75 2.51 3.80 19.01
C LEU A 75 1.73 3.01 20.07
N LEU A 76 2.45 2.28 20.91
CA LEU A 76 1.86 1.52 22.01
C LEU A 76 1.64 2.38 23.27
N ASP A 77 2.46 3.42 23.41
CA ASP A 77 2.40 4.45 24.46
C ASP A 77 2.95 5.76 23.87
N GLU A 78 2.60 6.91 24.44
CA GLU A 78 3.08 8.23 24.03
C GLU A 78 4.60 8.37 24.21
N ASP A 79 5.17 7.63 25.17
CA ASP A 79 6.60 7.67 25.52
C ASP A 79 7.44 6.56 24.86
N THR A 80 6.85 5.72 24.01
CA THR A 80 7.56 4.61 23.34
C THR A 80 7.79 4.90 21.87
N ASP A 81 8.92 4.45 21.34
CA ASP A 81 9.18 4.51 19.90
C ASP A 81 8.09 3.72 19.13
N PRO A 82 7.63 4.23 17.97
CA PRO A 82 6.72 3.48 17.12
C PRO A 82 7.31 2.11 16.77
N ALA A 83 6.48 1.08 16.87
CA ALA A 83 6.87 -0.28 16.54
C ALA A 83 6.19 -0.71 15.24
N PRO A 84 6.90 -1.39 14.32
CA PRO A 84 6.29 -1.88 13.09
C PRO A 84 5.26 -2.96 13.41
N ALA A 85 4.06 -2.82 12.85
CA ALA A 85 2.99 -3.78 12.99
C ALA A 85 2.38 -4.12 11.64
N LEU A 86 2.15 -5.41 11.41
CA LEU A 86 1.34 -5.86 10.28
C LEU A 86 -0.13 -5.55 10.57
N HIS A 87 -0.74 -4.68 9.77
CA HIS A 87 -2.16 -4.37 9.81
C HIS A 87 -2.92 -5.34 8.92
N THR A 88 -3.85 -6.08 9.51
CA THR A 88 -4.77 -6.93 8.75
C THR A 88 -6.21 -6.60 9.10
N ARG A 89 -7.10 -6.80 8.14
CA ARG A 89 -8.53 -6.55 8.27
C ARG A 89 -9.30 -7.81 7.93
N LEU A 90 -10.08 -8.27 8.88
CA LEU A 90 -11.10 -9.29 8.68
C LEU A 90 -12.47 -8.62 8.63
N ILE A 91 -13.32 -9.02 7.68
CA ILE A 91 -14.73 -8.69 7.64
C ILE A 91 -15.50 -10.00 7.71
N VAL A 92 -16.29 -10.17 8.75
CA VAL A 92 -17.11 -11.36 8.97
C VAL A 92 -18.57 -10.98 8.81
N ALA A 93 -19.25 -11.57 7.84
CA ALA A 93 -20.65 -11.32 7.54
C ALA A 93 -21.46 -12.57 7.84
N ASN A 94 -22.41 -12.47 8.76
CA ASN A 94 -23.40 -13.50 9.05
C ASN A 94 -24.71 -13.11 8.36
N GLU A 95 -24.89 -13.50 7.09
CA GLU A 95 -26.00 -13.00 6.29
C GLU A 95 -27.31 -13.75 6.56
N ARG A 96 -27.22 -15.08 6.70
CA ARG A 96 -28.35 -16.02 6.74
C ARG A 96 -28.22 -17.06 7.85
N GLY A 97 -27.21 -16.98 8.73
CA GLY A 97 -27.08 -17.87 9.88
C GLY A 97 -28.28 -17.78 10.82
N GLU A 98 -28.58 -18.87 11.54
CA GLU A 98 -29.76 -18.89 12.42
C GLU A 98 -29.51 -18.17 13.75
N ARG A 99 -28.25 -18.17 14.22
CA ARG A 99 -27.79 -17.48 15.43
C ARG A 99 -26.65 -16.52 15.13
N GLU A 100 -26.28 -15.74 16.14
CA GLU A 100 -25.05 -14.95 16.09
C GLU A 100 -23.81 -15.84 15.94
N TRP A 101 -22.82 -15.33 15.22
CA TRP A 101 -21.50 -15.94 15.14
C TRP A 101 -20.55 -15.22 16.08
N ASN A 102 -19.47 -15.88 16.46
CA ASN A 102 -18.48 -15.31 17.36
C ASN A 102 -17.07 -15.49 16.80
N VAL A 103 -16.24 -14.46 16.99
CA VAL A 103 -14.82 -14.49 16.66
C VAL A 103 -14.03 -14.11 17.90
N ASP A 104 -13.23 -15.04 18.42
CA ASP A 104 -12.25 -14.73 19.44
C ASP A 104 -11.02 -14.11 18.79
N THR A 105 -10.81 -12.82 19.00
CA THR A 105 -9.73 -12.08 18.33
C THR A 105 -8.34 -12.54 18.78
N ARG A 106 -8.24 -13.28 19.90
CA ARG A 106 -6.98 -13.88 20.38
C ARG A 106 -6.56 -15.10 19.57
N ASN A 107 -7.50 -15.70 18.83
CA ASN A 107 -7.24 -16.83 17.94
C ASN A 107 -6.82 -16.38 16.53
N ILE A 108 -6.92 -15.09 16.22
CA ILE A 108 -6.38 -14.51 14.98
C ILE A 108 -4.86 -14.40 15.14
N ARG A 109 -4.09 -15.18 14.40
CA ARG A 109 -2.63 -15.23 14.56
C ARG A 109 -1.91 -15.14 13.23
N ILE A 110 -0.76 -14.47 13.24
CA ILE A 110 0.19 -14.52 12.13
C ILE A 110 1.12 -15.70 12.34
N GLN A 111 1.26 -16.54 11.33
CA GLN A 111 2.31 -17.54 11.23
C GLN A 111 3.31 -17.08 10.17
N PHE A 112 4.58 -16.99 10.55
CA PHE A 112 5.64 -16.64 9.61
C PHE A 112 6.10 -17.89 8.86
N SER A 113 6.60 -17.70 7.64
CA SER A 113 7.25 -18.77 6.87
C SER A 113 8.55 -19.27 7.52
N SER A 114 9.18 -18.45 8.36
CA SER A 114 10.33 -18.84 9.19
C SER A 114 9.88 -19.60 10.44
N ARG A 115 10.81 -20.26 11.15
CA ARG A 115 10.52 -21.02 12.39
C ARG A 115 10.18 -20.14 13.61
N MET A 116 9.70 -18.92 13.39
CA MET A 116 9.32 -18.01 14.47
C MET A 116 7.99 -18.45 15.09
N PRO A 117 7.77 -18.19 16.39
CA PRO A 117 6.49 -18.45 17.03
C PRO A 117 5.34 -17.67 16.37
N PRO A 118 4.11 -18.20 16.35
CA PRO A 118 2.94 -17.45 15.91
C PRO A 118 2.70 -16.22 16.79
N VAL A 119 2.33 -15.10 16.17
CA VAL A 119 2.11 -13.81 16.84
C VAL A 119 0.63 -13.49 16.90
N ALA A 120 0.12 -13.31 18.13
CA ALA A 120 -1.22 -12.79 18.37
C ALA A 120 -1.27 -11.25 18.14
N PRO A 121 -2.45 -10.64 17.96
CA PRO A 121 -2.55 -9.21 17.80
C PRO A 121 -2.13 -8.52 19.11
N ALA A 122 -1.33 -7.47 19.01
CA ALA A 122 -1.07 -6.57 20.13
C ALA A 122 -2.23 -5.60 20.34
N PHE A 123 -2.88 -5.20 19.25
CA PHE A 123 -4.04 -4.32 19.26
C PHE A 123 -5.11 -4.81 18.29
N VAL A 124 -6.38 -4.60 18.66
CA VAL A 124 -7.54 -4.95 17.83
C VAL A 124 -8.55 -3.82 17.90
N ASN A 125 -9.02 -3.39 16.74
CA ASN A 125 -10.13 -2.45 16.61
C ASN A 125 -11.29 -3.15 15.89
N THR A 126 -12.51 -2.89 16.33
CA THR A 126 -13.69 -3.49 15.73
C THR A 126 -14.87 -2.51 15.75
N ASN A 127 -15.74 -2.60 14.76
CA ASN A 127 -17.03 -1.89 14.78
C ASN A 127 -18.10 -2.63 15.61
N GLY A 128 -17.73 -3.75 16.25
CA GLY A 128 -18.58 -4.51 17.16
C GLY A 128 -18.32 -4.22 18.64
N THR A 129 -19.06 -4.91 19.50
CA THR A 129 -18.88 -4.91 20.96
C THR A 129 -18.46 -6.31 21.44
N GLY A 130 -17.95 -6.43 22.66
CA GLY A 130 -17.73 -7.75 23.30
C GLY A 130 -16.29 -8.27 23.34
N MET A 131 -15.28 -7.42 23.07
CA MET A 131 -13.87 -7.81 23.11
C MET A 131 -13.50 -8.61 24.37
N PRO A 132 -12.74 -9.73 24.25
CA PRO A 132 -12.06 -10.20 23.04
C PRO A 132 -12.91 -11.05 22.09
N VAL A 133 -14.18 -11.33 22.42
CA VAL A 133 -15.07 -12.15 21.59
C VAL A 133 -16.03 -11.23 20.84
N VAL A 134 -15.76 -11.02 19.56
CA VAL A 134 -16.62 -10.19 18.70
C VAL A 134 -17.83 -11.00 18.27
N THR A 135 -19.01 -10.55 18.67
CA THR A 135 -20.28 -11.13 18.23
C THR A 135 -20.73 -10.50 16.91
N ILE A 136 -21.12 -11.36 15.97
CA ILE A 136 -21.65 -11.00 14.65
C ILE A 136 -23.12 -11.45 14.58
N PRO A 137 -24.07 -10.52 14.81
CA PRO A 137 -25.49 -10.83 14.74
C PRO A 137 -25.90 -11.34 13.37
N ARG A 138 -27.02 -12.04 13.33
CA ARG A 138 -27.66 -12.45 12.08
C ARG A 138 -28.03 -11.24 11.23
N GLY A 139 -27.78 -11.33 9.93
CA GLY A 139 -28.02 -10.27 8.94
C GLY A 139 -27.01 -9.12 9.00
N GLU A 140 -25.96 -9.24 9.81
CA GLU A 140 -24.99 -8.17 10.02
C GLU A 140 -23.57 -8.60 9.66
N SER A 141 -22.69 -7.61 9.58
CA SER A 141 -21.24 -7.82 9.43
C SER A 141 -20.45 -7.03 10.46
N ARG A 142 -19.29 -7.55 10.83
CA ARG A 142 -18.31 -6.88 11.67
C ARG A 142 -16.98 -6.78 10.95
N THR A 143 -16.34 -5.63 11.08
CA THR A 143 -14.96 -5.38 10.63
C THR A 143 -14.06 -5.45 11.85
N ILE A 144 -13.01 -6.25 11.77
CA ILE A 144 -12.02 -6.49 12.81
C ILE A 144 -10.66 -6.17 12.22
N ASP A 145 -10.08 -5.06 12.65
CA ASP A 145 -8.71 -4.67 12.34
C ASP A 145 -7.78 -5.20 13.43
N THR A 146 -6.75 -5.94 13.04
CA THR A 146 -5.73 -6.45 13.96
C THR A 146 -4.37 -5.90 13.59
N TYR A 147 -3.58 -5.59 14.62
CA TYR A 147 -2.22 -5.08 14.49
C TYR A 147 -1.28 -6.04 15.21
N HIS A 148 -0.42 -6.70 14.44
CA HIS A 148 0.52 -7.70 14.93
C HIS A 148 1.93 -7.11 14.94
N LEU A 149 2.47 -6.86 16.12
CA LEU A 149 3.84 -6.35 16.26
C LEU A 149 4.82 -7.30 15.60
N LEU A 150 5.65 -6.76 14.72
CA LEU A 150 6.69 -7.54 14.08
C LEU A 150 7.87 -7.73 15.03
N PRO A 151 8.46 -8.93 15.10
CA PRO A 151 9.74 -9.14 15.78
C PRO A 151 10.81 -8.20 15.20
N GLY A 152 11.75 -7.73 16.03
CA GLY A 152 12.74 -6.71 15.61
C GLY A 152 13.72 -7.11 14.51
N ASN A 153 13.59 -8.29 13.91
CA ASN A 153 14.29 -8.68 12.69
C ASN A 153 13.42 -8.56 11.42
N LEU A 154 12.20 -8.03 11.56
CA LEU A 154 11.22 -7.75 10.52
C LEU A 154 10.74 -6.31 10.70
N GLU A 155 11.44 -5.35 10.09
CA GLU A 155 11.13 -3.93 10.29
C GLU A 155 10.19 -3.41 9.21
N ASP A 156 10.31 -3.95 8.00
CA ASP A 156 9.53 -3.48 6.85
C ASP A 156 9.10 -4.61 5.90
N ALA A 157 8.45 -4.22 4.81
CA ALA A 157 7.87 -5.18 3.87
C ALA A 157 8.95 -6.03 3.19
N GLU A 158 10.18 -5.52 3.00
CA GLU A 158 11.30 -6.26 2.41
C GLU A 158 11.71 -7.48 3.25
N ASP A 159 11.54 -7.39 4.56
CA ASP A 159 11.88 -8.47 5.50
C ASP A 159 10.79 -9.53 5.61
N LEU A 160 9.55 -9.19 5.25
CA LEU A 160 8.39 -10.06 5.37
C LEU A 160 7.86 -10.46 3.97
N PRO A 161 8.48 -11.46 3.29
CA PRO A 161 8.08 -11.85 1.94
C PRO A 161 6.78 -12.68 1.91
N GLN A 162 6.50 -13.43 2.97
CA GLN A 162 5.34 -14.31 3.07
C GLN A 162 4.96 -14.55 4.54
N PHE A 163 3.65 -14.60 4.79
CA PHE A 163 3.08 -15.02 6.06
C PHE A 163 1.68 -15.62 5.85
N ASP A 164 1.19 -16.32 6.86
CA ASP A 164 -0.17 -16.84 6.89
C ASP A 164 -0.94 -16.19 8.02
N ILE A 165 -2.22 -15.89 7.78
CA ILE A 165 -3.16 -15.51 8.85
C ILE A 165 -4.02 -16.72 9.18
N VAL A 166 -3.98 -17.16 10.43
CA VAL A 166 -4.87 -18.19 10.98
C VAL A 166 -6.00 -17.51 11.71
N TRP A 167 -7.23 -17.94 11.45
CA TRP A 167 -8.43 -17.35 12.05
C TRP A 167 -9.50 -18.43 12.29
N GLU A 168 -10.45 -18.09 13.15
CA GLU A 168 -11.54 -18.97 13.57
C GLU A 168 -12.85 -18.19 13.67
N VAL A 169 -13.93 -18.75 13.14
CA VAL A 169 -15.31 -18.27 13.34
C VAL A 169 -16.14 -19.39 13.95
N GLN A 170 -16.76 -19.10 15.09
CA GLN A 170 -17.72 -19.98 15.73
C GLN A 170 -19.10 -19.67 15.19
N THR A 171 -19.66 -20.61 14.44
CA THR A 171 -21.03 -20.53 13.91
C THR A 171 -22.01 -21.24 14.84
N ASP A 172 -23.27 -21.30 14.44
CA ASP A 172 -24.33 -22.05 15.12
C ASP A 172 -24.18 -23.57 15.01
N ALA A 173 -23.57 -24.05 13.91
CA ALA A 173 -23.38 -25.47 13.64
C ALA A 173 -22.02 -25.97 14.11
N GLU A 174 -20.96 -25.21 13.83
CA GLU A 174 -19.58 -25.63 14.06
C GLU A 174 -18.59 -24.46 14.14
N THR A 175 -17.38 -24.78 14.59
CA THR A 175 -16.23 -23.91 14.51
C THR A 175 -15.53 -24.11 13.18
N ILE A 176 -15.40 -23.03 12.40
CA ILE A 176 -14.65 -23.02 11.14
C ILE A 176 -13.32 -22.32 11.38
N ALA A 177 -12.23 -23.05 11.20
CA ALA A 177 -10.88 -22.54 11.33
C ALA A 177 -10.15 -22.69 10.00
N GLU A 178 -9.52 -21.62 9.56
CA GLU A 178 -8.91 -21.53 8.23
C GLU A 178 -7.58 -20.79 8.30
N ARG A 179 -6.80 -20.97 7.24
CA ARG A 179 -5.50 -20.31 7.05
C ARG A 179 -5.47 -19.59 5.71
N THR A 180 -5.07 -18.33 5.73
CA THR A 180 -4.94 -17.51 4.52
C THR A 180 -3.47 -17.15 4.29
N PRO A 181 -2.80 -17.75 3.30
CA PRO A 181 -1.44 -17.38 2.92
C PRO A 181 -1.41 -16.06 2.16
N PHE A 182 -0.43 -15.21 2.44
CA PHE A 182 -0.16 -13.94 1.77
C PHE A 182 1.26 -13.90 1.21
N ASP A 183 1.37 -13.49 -0.05
CA ASP A 183 2.65 -13.21 -0.71
C ASP A 183 2.85 -11.71 -0.85
N ARG A 184 4.09 -11.24 -0.62
CA ARG A 184 4.48 -9.89 -0.97
C ARG A 184 4.55 -9.73 -2.49
N ARG A 185 4.02 -8.63 -2.98
CA ARG A 185 4.05 -8.21 -4.38
C ARG A 185 4.65 -6.82 -4.49
N GLU A 186 5.39 -6.58 -5.56
CA GLU A 186 5.83 -5.25 -5.93
C GLU A 186 4.66 -4.49 -6.57
N ALA A 187 4.36 -3.31 -6.05
CA ALA A 187 3.46 -2.38 -6.69
C ALA A 187 4.22 -1.67 -7.81
N GLU A 188 3.70 -1.79 -9.04
CA GLU A 188 4.22 -1.02 -10.15
C GLU A 188 3.99 0.48 -9.87
N PRO A 189 5.04 1.32 -9.92
CA PRO A 189 4.86 2.75 -9.75
C PRO A 189 3.87 3.23 -10.82
N PRO A 190 2.90 4.10 -10.48
CA PRO A 190 2.01 4.63 -11.50
C PRO A 190 2.89 5.26 -12.59
N PRO A 191 2.57 5.04 -13.89
CA PRO A 191 3.32 5.67 -14.95
C PRO A 191 3.36 7.17 -14.64
N SER A 192 4.55 7.75 -14.64
CA SER A 192 4.75 9.18 -14.42
C SER A 192 4.10 9.94 -15.56
N THR A 193 2.78 10.11 -15.47
CA THR A 193 2.05 11.04 -16.31
C THR A 193 2.39 12.42 -15.81
N MET A 194 3.58 12.90 -16.16
CA MET A 194 3.81 14.33 -16.27
C MET A 194 2.93 14.82 -17.42
N THR A 195 1.62 14.91 -17.17
CA THR A 195 0.71 15.64 -18.04
C THR A 195 1.06 17.10 -17.85
N MET A 196 2.04 17.60 -18.60
CA MET A 196 2.18 19.03 -18.82
C MET A 196 0.90 19.48 -19.56
N TYR A 197 -0.13 19.82 -18.79
CA TYR A 197 -1.04 20.85 -19.28
C TYR A 197 -0.22 22.13 -19.31
N GLY A 198 0.34 22.44 -20.48
CA GLY A 198 0.67 23.81 -20.85
C GLY A 198 -0.64 24.60 -20.94
N ALA A 199 -1.26 24.84 -19.80
CA ALA A 199 -2.40 25.72 -19.70
C ALA A 199 -1.85 27.13 -19.90
N TRP A 200 -1.96 27.62 -21.13
CA TRP A 200 -2.06 29.05 -21.41
C TRP A 200 -3.38 29.54 -20.80
N GLY A 201 -3.42 29.61 -19.46
CA GLY A 201 -4.60 29.91 -18.68
C GLY A 201 -4.37 31.17 -17.87
N MET A 202 -5.16 32.20 -18.17
CA MET A 202 -5.25 33.45 -17.41
C MET A 202 -5.51 33.13 -15.93
N GLY A 203 -4.75 33.75 -15.02
CA GLY A 203 -4.89 33.56 -13.58
C GLY A 203 -6.27 33.98 -13.04
N PRO A 204 -6.60 33.61 -11.79
CA PRO A 204 -7.94 33.70 -11.20
C PRO A 204 -8.39 35.13 -10.81
N TYR A 205 -7.77 36.18 -11.33
CA TYR A 205 -8.09 37.57 -10.98
C TYR A 205 -8.82 38.29 -12.13
N PRO A 206 -9.96 38.96 -11.89
CA PRO A 206 -10.84 39.52 -12.93
C PRO A 206 -10.35 40.85 -13.53
N TYR A 207 -9.09 41.23 -13.36
CA TYR A 207 -8.55 42.49 -13.89
C TYR A 207 -7.71 42.19 -15.15
N GLY A 208 -8.10 42.82 -16.26
CA GLY A 208 -7.74 42.45 -17.64
C GLY A 208 -6.26 42.59 -18.06
N PRO A 209 -5.97 42.29 -19.34
CA PRO A 209 -4.66 41.89 -19.87
C PRO A 209 -3.58 42.98 -19.99
N TRP A 210 -3.71 44.10 -19.28
CA TRP A 210 -2.84 45.29 -19.46
C TRP A 210 -1.86 45.52 -18.30
N TYR A 211 -1.81 44.62 -17.31
CA TYR A 211 -1.13 44.86 -16.04
C TYR A 211 -0.20 43.73 -15.57
N ASP A 212 0.54 43.07 -16.48
CA ASP A 212 1.82 42.45 -16.11
C ASP A 212 2.68 42.12 -17.35
N PRO A 213 3.74 42.87 -17.68
CA PRO A 213 4.54 42.57 -18.86
C PRO A 213 5.66 41.56 -18.60
N TRP A 214 5.99 41.18 -17.36
CA TRP A 214 7.14 40.32 -17.10
C TRP A 214 7.01 39.59 -15.77
N LEU A 215 6.54 38.34 -15.80
CA LEU A 215 6.97 37.20 -14.95
C LEU A 215 6.03 36.01 -15.20
N ALA A 216 6.39 35.13 -16.14
CA ALA A 216 5.83 33.78 -16.20
C ALA A 216 6.28 33.03 -14.94
N ARG A 217 5.49 33.08 -13.87
CA ARG A 217 5.73 32.26 -12.69
C ARG A 217 5.15 30.88 -12.94
N PRO A 218 5.95 29.80 -12.88
CA PRO A 218 5.39 28.46 -12.84
C PRO A 218 4.58 28.34 -11.55
N ILE A 219 3.25 28.31 -11.68
CA ILE A 219 2.40 27.89 -10.58
C ILE A 219 2.50 26.36 -10.55
N ILE A 220 3.34 25.84 -9.66
CA ILE A 220 3.34 24.40 -9.37
C ILE A 220 2.08 24.13 -8.58
N ILE A 221 1.01 23.72 -9.26
CA ILE A 221 -0.11 23.08 -8.58
C ILE A 221 0.38 21.67 -8.24
N GLN A 222 0.92 21.48 -7.03
CA GLN A 222 1.02 20.16 -6.44
C GLN A 222 -0.41 19.64 -6.28
N ARG A 223 -0.91 18.90 -7.27
CA ARG A 223 -2.03 18.01 -6.99
C ARG A 223 -1.48 16.96 -6.03
N ILE A 224 -2.02 16.97 -4.82
CA ILE A 224 -1.89 15.89 -3.84
C ILE A 224 -2.05 14.58 -4.62
N THR A 225 -0.99 13.80 -4.68
CA THR A 225 -0.98 12.51 -5.38
C THR A 225 -2.11 11.69 -4.77
N PRO A 226 -3.15 11.30 -5.52
CA PRO A 226 -4.16 10.40 -4.98
C PRO A 226 -3.46 9.11 -4.54
N ALA A 227 -3.94 8.52 -3.45
CA ALA A 227 -3.45 7.24 -2.95
C ALA A 227 -3.32 6.23 -4.11
N PRO A 228 -2.24 5.41 -4.14
CA PRO A 228 -2.00 4.47 -5.21
C PRO A 228 -3.23 3.56 -5.36
N ARG A 229 -3.85 3.59 -6.54
CA ARG A 229 -4.88 2.63 -6.91
C ARG A 229 -4.16 1.37 -7.39
N VAL A 230 -4.40 0.24 -6.73
CA VAL A 230 -3.99 -1.06 -7.23
C VAL A 230 -4.80 -1.36 -8.50
N TYR A 231 -4.14 -1.39 -9.66
CA TYR A 231 -4.81 -1.69 -10.93
C TYR A 231 -4.78 -3.21 -11.16
N TYR A 232 -5.96 -3.84 -11.10
CA TYR A 232 -6.11 -5.25 -11.44
C TYR A 232 -6.25 -5.40 -12.96
N TYR A 233 -5.31 -6.09 -13.61
CA TYR A 233 -5.48 -6.56 -14.98
C TYR A 233 -5.82 -8.05 -14.95
N PRO A 234 -7.03 -8.47 -15.35
CA PRO A 234 -7.33 -9.88 -15.49
C PRO A 234 -6.45 -10.48 -16.60
N ARG A 235 -5.64 -11.49 -16.28
CA ARG A 235 -4.93 -12.28 -17.29
C ARG A 235 -5.97 -13.04 -18.13
N ARG A 236 -5.83 -12.93 -19.45
CA ARG A 236 -6.59 -13.73 -20.44
C ARG A 236 -5.97 -15.11 -20.60
#